data_AF-A0A0G0RMR7-F1
#
_entry.id   AF-A0A0G0RMR7-F1
#
_cell.length_a   1.000
_cell.length_b   1.000
_cell.length_c   1.000
_cell.angle_alpha   90.00
_cell.angle_beta   90.00
_cell.angle_gamma   90.00
#
_symmetry.space_group_name_H-M   'P 1'
#
loop_
_entity.id
_entity.type
_entity.pdbx_description
1 polymer ?
#
loop_
_entity_poly.entity_id
_entity_poly.type
_entity_poly.pdbx_seq_one_letter_code
_entity_poly.pdbx_strand_id
1 'polypeptide(L)'
;MEKLEFPKGFLWGSATSSHQIEGDNHNDWSEWEKSPRRIEQLKKNGKNPFDFISGVTCDSYRRFEEDFDIAKNLNHNVHRISIEWSRIEPEEGRFNYEAVQHYK
;
A
#
# COMPACT_ATOMS: atom_id res chain seq x y z
N MET A 1 -24.17 7.72 30.89
CA MET A 1 -23.86 6.81 29.77
C MET A 1 -22.97 5.71 30.31
N GLU A 2 -23.26 4.45 29.98
CA GLU A 2 -22.33 3.36 30.28
C GLU A 2 -21.06 3.51 29.46
N LYS A 3 -19.91 3.28 30.09
CA LYS A 3 -18.60 3.33 29.46
C LYS A 3 -18.38 2.00 28.74
N LEU A 4 -18.30 2.03 27.41
CA LEU A 4 -17.91 0.87 26.61
C LEU A 4 -16.38 0.73 26.68
N GLU A 5 -15.90 -0.45 27.08
CA GLU A 5 -14.48 -0.78 27.13
C GLU A 5 -14.19 -2.00 26.25
N PHE A 6 -13.06 -1.96 25.53
CA PHE A 6 -12.61 -3.10 24.74
C PHE A 6 -12.04 -4.21 25.65
N PRO A 7 -12.09 -5.48 25.22
CA PRO A 7 -11.41 -6.57 25.91
C PRO A 7 -9.91 -6.31 26.06
N LYS A 8 -9.30 -6.89 27.10
CA LYS A 8 -7.85 -6.81 27.29
C LYS A 8 -7.11 -7.38 26.07
N GLY A 9 -6.15 -6.63 25.55
CA GLY A 9 -5.36 -7.04 24.38
C GLY A 9 -6.08 -6.82 23.04
N PHE A 10 -7.19 -6.07 23.01
CA PHE A 10 -7.82 -5.69 21.76
C PHE A 10 -6.84 -4.96 20.84
N LEU A 11 -6.75 -5.41 19.59
CA LEU A 11 -5.89 -4.80 18.59
C LEU A 11 -6.60 -3.60 17.96
N TRP A 12 -6.09 -2.42 18.23
CA TRP A 12 -6.57 -1.14 17.73
C TRP A 12 -5.50 -0.50 16.87
N GLY A 13 -5.81 -0.31 15.59
CA GLY A 13 -4.85 0.25 14.65
C GLY A 13 -5.39 0.36 13.24
N SER A 14 -4.48 0.44 12.26
CA SER A 14 -4.82 0.65 10.86
C SER A 14 -4.28 -0.49 9.97
N ALA A 15 -4.79 -0.53 8.74
CA ALA A 15 -4.36 -1.46 7.73
C ALA A 15 -4.09 -0.73 6.42
N THR A 16 -3.03 -1.13 5.73
CA THR A 16 -2.62 -0.58 4.44
C THR A 16 -2.30 -1.71 3.46
N SER A 17 -2.21 -1.39 2.17
CA SER A 17 -1.70 -2.32 1.16
C SER A 17 -0.57 -1.66 0.36
N SER A 18 0.46 -2.44 0.06
CA SER A 18 1.68 -2.03 -0.63
C SER A 18 1.38 -1.24 -1.89
N HIS A 19 0.51 -1.77 -2.76
CA HIS A 19 0.16 -1.12 -4.02
C HIS A 19 -0.45 0.28 -3.83
N GLN A 20 -1.21 0.48 -2.74
CA GLN A 20 -1.92 1.73 -2.48
C GLN A 20 -1.08 2.81 -1.81
N ILE A 21 -0.03 2.46 -1.06
CA ILE A 21 0.71 3.43 -0.23
C ILE A 21 2.21 3.51 -0.49
N GLU A 22 2.84 2.45 -0.99
CA GLU A 22 4.30 2.40 -1.10
C GLU A 22 4.84 3.33 -2.20
N GLY A 23 4.17 3.30 -3.35
CA GLY A 23 4.54 4.08 -4.52
C GLY A 23 5.56 3.39 -5.41
N ASP A 24 5.62 3.77 -6.68
CA ASP A 24 6.57 3.27 -7.67
C ASP A 24 6.56 1.73 -7.82
N ASN A 25 5.38 1.12 -7.73
CA ASN A 25 5.20 -0.32 -7.91
C ASN A 25 5.25 -0.70 -9.41
N HIS A 26 5.87 -1.84 -9.71
CA HIS A 26 5.81 -2.47 -11.04
C HIS A 26 5.23 -3.87 -10.91
N ASN A 27 3.94 -4.00 -11.20
CA ASN A 27 3.16 -5.24 -11.10
C ASN A 27 1.96 -5.23 -12.07
N ASP A 28 1.21 -6.32 -12.11
CA ASP A 28 0.01 -6.48 -12.97
C ASP A 28 -1.01 -5.35 -12.81
N TRP A 29 -1.18 -4.82 -11.59
CA TRP A 29 -2.10 -3.71 -11.34
C TRP A 29 -1.58 -2.41 -11.96
N SER A 30 -0.31 -2.08 -11.75
CA SER A 30 0.32 -0.88 -12.33
C SER A 30 0.33 -0.91 -13.87
N GLU A 31 0.39 -2.09 -14.48
CA GLU A 31 0.32 -2.26 -15.94
C GLU A 31 -1.13 -2.25 -16.43
N TRP A 32 -2.06 -2.85 -15.69
CA TRP A 32 -3.49 -2.79 -15.98
C TRP A 32 -4.03 -1.35 -15.94
N GLU A 33 -3.59 -0.54 -14.98
CA GLU A 33 -3.93 0.89 -14.87
C GLU A 33 -3.61 1.66 -16.16
N LYS A 34 -2.50 1.32 -16.81
CA LYS A 34 -2.01 1.92 -18.07
C LYS A 34 -2.57 1.25 -19.32
N SER A 35 -3.34 0.16 -19.18
CA SER A 35 -3.80 -0.61 -20.34
C SER A 35 -4.78 0.20 -21.22
N PRO A 36 -4.75 0.02 -22.56
CA PRO A 36 -5.64 0.75 -23.47
C PRO A 36 -7.13 0.57 -23.13
N ARG A 37 -7.52 -0.65 -22.73
CA ARG A 37 -8.89 -0.98 -22.32
C ARG A 37 -9.32 -0.15 -21.11
N ARG A 38 -8.46 -0.02 -20.10
CA ARG A 38 -8.75 0.74 -18.88
C ARG A 38 -8.83 2.23 -19.17
N ILE A 39 -7.90 2.75 -19.96
CA ILE A 39 -7.86 4.15 -20.41
C ILE A 39 -9.14 4.51 -21.18
N GLU A 40 -9.56 3.67 -22.13
CA GLU A 40 -10.78 3.90 -22.91
C GLU A 40 -12.04 3.89 -22.02
N GLN A 41 -12.12 2.94 -21.08
CA GLN A 41 -13.23 2.85 -20.12
C GLN A 41 -13.34 4.12 -19.27
N LEU A 42 -12.22 4.65 -18.78
CA LEU A 42 -12.20 5.88 -17.98
C LEU A 42 -12.64 7.09 -18.81
N LYS A 43 -12.11 7.24 -20.04
CA LYS A 43 -12.51 8.32 -20.95
C LYS A 43 -14.00 8.28 -21.28
N LYS A 44 -14.56 7.09 -21.55
CA LYS A 44 -16.01 6.89 -21.78
C LYS A 44 -16.87 7.36 -20.60
N ASN A 45 -16.36 7.23 -19.38
CA ASN A 45 -17.02 7.68 -18.16
C ASN A 45 -16.73 9.16 -17.82
N GLY A 46 -16.13 9.93 -18.72
CA GLY A 46 -15.77 11.33 -18.49
C GLY A 46 -14.66 11.54 -17.46
N LYS A 47 -13.86 10.50 -17.18
CA LYS A 47 -12.76 10.56 -16.21
C LYS A 47 -11.42 10.75 -16.92
N ASN A 48 -10.53 11.53 -16.32
CA ASN A 48 -9.14 11.62 -16.75
C ASN A 48 -8.38 10.37 -16.30
N PRO A 49 -7.84 9.54 -17.20
CA PRO A 49 -7.12 8.32 -16.82
C PRO A 49 -5.91 8.54 -15.93
N PHE A 50 -5.25 9.70 -16.04
CA PHE A 50 -4.05 10.02 -15.25
C PHE A 50 -4.33 10.14 -13.75
N ASP A 51 -5.59 10.41 -13.36
CA ASP A 51 -5.99 10.49 -11.95
C ASP A 51 -6.15 9.09 -11.30
N PHE A 52 -6.01 8.02 -12.09
CA PHE A 52 -6.20 6.62 -11.68
C PHE A 52 -4.95 5.77 -11.87
N ILE A 53 -3.78 6.41 -11.91
CA ILE A 53 -2.47 5.76 -11.88
C ILE A 53 -1.95 5.85 -10.45
N SER A 54 -1.59 4.71 -9.86
CA SER A 54 -1.02 4.62 -8.51
C SER A 54 0.20 5.53 -8.34
N GLY A 55 1.18 5.43 -9.25
CA GLY A 55 2.36 6.32 -9.26
C GLY A 55 3.10 6.30 -7.92
N VAL A 56 3.42 7.48 -7.39
CA VAL A 56 4.17 7.64 -6.12
C VAL A 56 3.30 7.41 -4.86
N THR A 57 1.98 7.41 -4.99
CA THR A 57 1.00 7.28 -3.88
C THR A 57 1.35 8.14 -2.65
N CYS A 58 1.58 7.52 -1.48
CA CYS A 58 1.96 8.15 -0.22
C CYS A 58 3.48 8.13 0.02
N ASP A 59 4.26 7.50 -0.88
CA ASP A 59 5.71 7.31 -0.75
C ASP A 59 6.11 6.56 0.54
N SER A 60 5.21 5.73 1.08
CA SER A 60 5.45 5.00 2.34
C SER A 60 6.64 4.04 2.23
N TYR A 61 7.02 3.60 1.02
CA TYR A 61 8.23 2.77 0.85
C TYR A 61 9.50 3.51 1.33
N ARG A 62 9.52 4.84 1.19
CA ARG A 62 10.64 5.69 1.63
C ARG A 62 10.39 6.34 2.99
N ARG A 63 9.12 6.48 3.39
CA ARG A 63 8.67 7.27 4.55
C ARG A 63 8.02 6.45 5.67
N PHE A 64 8.06 5.11 5.62
CA PHE A 64 7.36 4.25 6.58
C PHE A 64 7.70 4.54 8.05
N GLU A 65 8.91 5.03 8.36
CA GLU A 65 9.29 5.44 9.71
C GLU A 65 8.40 6.58 10.23
N GLU A 66 8.14 7.60 9.40
CA GLU A 66 7.24 8.71 9.73
C GLU A 66 5.80 8.21 9.92
N ASP A 67 5.35 7.29 9.06
CA ASP A 67 4.02 6.70 9.14
C ASP A 67 3.81 5.91 10.45
N PHE A 68 4.82 5.16 10.89
CA PHE A 68 4.78 4.40 12.15
C PHE A 68 4.91 5.29 13.39
N ASP A 69 5.68 6.38 13.32
CA ASP A 69 5.71 7.38 14.38
C ASP A 69 4.33 8.03 14.57
N ILE A 70 3.63 8.36 13.49
CA ILE A 70 2.26 8.88 13.55
C ILE A 70 1.31 7.83 14.15
N ALA A 71 1.36 6.58 13.69
CA ALA A 71 0.52 5.49 14.21
C ALA A 71 0.71 5.30 15.74
N LYS A 72 1.97 5.34 16.19
CA LYS A 72 2.32 5.25 17.61
C LYS A 72 1.77 6.44 18.41
N ASN A 73 1.89 7.67 17.88
CA ASN A 73 1.35 8.87 18.51
C ASN A 73 -0.19 8.86 18.62
N LEU A 74 -0.86 8.13 17.73
CA LEU A 74 -2.31 7.88 17.78
C LEU A 74 -2.71 6.71 18.70
N ASN A 75 -1.77 6.15 19.46
CA ASN A 75 -1.98 4.99 20.33
C ASN A 75 -2.39 3.70 19.59
N HIS A 76 -1.96 3.52 18.34
CA HIS A 76 -2.10 2.22 17.68
C HIS A 76 -1.21 1.18 18.37
N ASN A 77 -1.75 -0.03 18.55
CA ASN A 77 -1.00 -1.18 19.04
C ASN A 77 -0.81 -2.28 17.98
N VAL A 78 -1.35 -2.07 16.79
CA VAL A 78 -1.17 -2.94 15.62
C VAL A 78 -1.10 -2.08 14.35
N HIS A 79 -0.33 -2.52 13.36
CA HIS A 79 -0.43 -2.03 12.00
C HIS A 79 -0.36 -3.21 11.04
N ARG A 80 -1.38 -3.38 10.22
CA ARG A 80 -1.43 -4.46 9.23
C ARG A 80 -0.96 -3.94 7.88
N ILE A 81 0.09 -4.54 7.33
CA ILE A 81 0.60 -4.23 5.99
C ILE A 81 0.43 -5.43 5.05
N SER A 82 0.53 -5.20 3.74
CA SER A 82 0.79 -6.25 2.75
C SER A 82 2.21 -6.13 2.22
N ILE A 83 2.74 -7.21 1.67
CA ILE A 83 4.05 -7.25 1.01
C ILE A 83 3.82 -7.13 -0.50
N GLU A 84 4.59 -6.28 -1.18
CA GLU A 84 4.57 -6.20 -2.64
C GLU A 84 5.35 -7.36 -3.26
N TRP A 85 4.65 -8.34 -3.81
CA TRP A 85 5.29 -9.53 -4.37
C TRP A 85 6.28 -9.20 -5.48
N SER A 86 5.95 -8.27 -6.37
CA SER A 86 6.84 -7.92 -7.48
C SER A 86 8.11 -7.20 -7.05
N ARG A 87 8.17 -6.69 -5.81
CA ARG A 87 9.44 -6.25 -5.21
C ARG A 87 10.27 -7.41 -4.73
N ILE A 88 9.64 -8.42 -4.13
CA ILE A 88 10.32 -9.61 -3.58
C ILE A 88 10.85 -10.51 -4.70
N GLU A 89 10.03 -10.78 -5.71
CA GLU A 89 10.36 -11.60 -6.86
C GLU A 89 9.90 -10.89 -8.15
N PRO A 90 10.70 -9.94 -8.67
CA PRO A 90 10.36 -9.18 -9.89
C PRO A 90 10.29 -10.06 -11.15
N GLU A 91 11.01 -11.17 -11.18
CA GLU A 91 10.96 -12.17 -12.24
C GLU A 91 10.97 -13.56 -11.59
N GLU A 92 10.27 -14.53 -12.18
CA GLU A 92 10.17 -15.89 -11.66
C GLU A 92 11.56 -16.47 -11.36
N GLY A 93 11.76 -16.90 -10.11
CA GLY A 93 13.00 -17.44 -9.58
C GLY A 93 14.08 -16.41 -9.22
N ARG A 94 13.84 -15.10 -9.42
CA ARG A 94 14.82 -14.03 -9.13
C ARG A 94 14.36 -13.19 -7.93
N PHE A 95 14.90 -13.50 -6.76
CA PHE A 95 14.57 -12.80 -5.52
C PHE A 95 15.43 -11.55 -5.29
N ASN A 96 14.79 -10.45 -4.90
CA ASN A 96 15.45 -9.24 -4.43
C ASN A 96 15.54 -9.25 -2.89
N TYR A 97 16.73 -9.56 -2.37
CA TYR A 97 16.95 -9.63 -0.93
C TYR A 97 17.00 -8.27 -0.23
N GLU A 98 17.26 -7.17 -0.96
CA GLU A 98 17.17 -5.81 -0.40
C GLU A 98 15.71 -5.47 -0.10
N ALA A 99 14.79 -5.78 -1.03
CA ALA A 99 13.35 -5.64 -0.80
C ALA A 99 12.89 -6.52 0.37
N VAL A 100 13.42 -7.74 0.51
CA VAL A 100 13.15 -8.57 1.69
C VAL A 100 13.64 -7.92 3.00
N GLN A 101 14.80 -7.24 2.99
CA GLN A 101 15.26 -6.53 4.19
C GLN A 101 14.39 -5.32 4.53
N HIS A 102 13.81 -4.65 3.53
CA HIS A 102 12.92 -3.51 3.77
C HIS A 102 11.70 -3.88 4.63
N TYR A 103 11.13 -5.08 4.45
CA TYR A 103 9.95 -5.54 5.20
C TYR A 103 10.27 -6.19 6.56
N LYS A 104 11.53 -6.21 7.01
CA LYS A 104 11.93 -6.76 8.31
C LYS A 104 12.02 -5.69 9.39
#